data_AF-A0A8J3NVP4-F1
#
_entry.id   AF-A0A8J3NVP4-F1
#
_cell.length_a   1.000
_cell.length_b   1.000
_cell.length_c   1.000
_cell.angle_alpha   90.00
_cell.angle_beta   90.00
_cell.angle_gamma   90.00
#
_symmetry.space_group_name_H-M   'P 1'
#
loop_
_entity.id
_entity.type
_entity.pdbx_description
1 polymer ?
#
loop_
_entity_poly.entity_id
_entity_poly.type
_entity_poly.pdbx_seq_one_letter_code
_entity_poly.pdbx_strand_id
1 'polypeptide(L)'
;MPVMSRRVLGWAALVLAVAATIAVVPPLIMPAPQPDRTPAAGGPPGSPTVPPSSVPLPSAPSPPAPSRTPAARSHAAVPPARTIAPAAFGPVTVHAADPANIRVGARVIECPTCVDGSRVGYIGGPNTLAVRIAGVPRAGEWTLTVVYETEQPRTLKLAVDGGPVRELTLAGARSWLIPVRVSVRLRLPKGDCWIRFFNDTGSAPDINTITVS
;
A
#
# COMPACT_ATOMS: atom_id res chain seq x y z
N MET A 1 7.03 -56.44 44.69
CA MET A 1 6.50 -55.17 45.20
C MET A 1 7.67 -54.29 45.65
N PRO A 2 8.02 -53.22 44.93
CA PRO A 2 8.80 -52.11 45.50
C PRO A 2 7.90 -50.89 45.71
N VAL A 3 8.05 -50.33 46.91
CA VAL A 3 7.26 -49.25 47.51
C VAL A 3 7.57 -47.91 46.84
N MET A 4 6.51 -47.16 46.50
CA MET A 4 6.55 -45.75 46.11
C MET A 4 7.18 -44.89 47.21
N SER A 5 8.07 -43.97 46.84
CA SER A 5 8.38 -42.80 47.66
C SER A 5 8.07 -41.53 46.88
N ARG A 6 6.98 -40.87 47.26
CA ARG A 6 6.61 -39.51 46.87
C ARG A 6 7.05 -38.55 47.98
N ARG A 7 7.77 -37.49 47.63
CA ARG A 7 7.87 -36.21 48.36
C ARG A 7 7.92 -35.13 47.28
N VAL A 8 6.83 -34.46 46.89
CA VAL A 8 6.07 -33.37 47.53
C VAL A 8 6.93 -32.14 47.89
N LEU A 9 6.78 -31.13 47.01
CA LEU A 9 6.76 -29.66 47.17
C LEU A 9 7.76 -28.93 48.07
N GLY A 10 8.44 -27.95 47.46
CA GLY A 10 8.93 -26.74 48.11
C GLY A 10 8.87 -25.57 47.13
N TRP A 11 7.87 -24.70 47.28
CA TRP A 11 7.71 -23.44 46.57
C TRP A 11 8.75 -22.43 47.08
N ALA A 12 9.42 -21.71 46.17
CA ALA A 12 10.09 -20.46 46.51
C ALA A 12 9.91 -19.49 45.34
N ALA A 13 8.85 -18.70 45.43
CA ALA A 13 8.70 -17.47 44.68
C ALA A 13 9.70 -16.44 45.22
N LEU A 14 10.59 -15.92 44.38
CA LEU A 14 11.37 -14.73 44.70
C LEU A 14 10.80 -13.56 43.89
N VAL A 15 10.34 -12.56 44.63
CA VAL A 15 9.63 -11.37 44.15
C VAL A 15 10.52 -10.14 44.41
N LEU A 16 10.55 -9.26 43.40
CA LEU A 16 10.87 -7.82 43.39
C LEU A 16 12.33 -7.33 43.53
N ALA A 17 12.77 -6.61 42.49
CA ALA A 17 12.96 -5.16 42.58
C ALA A 17 12.94 -4.53 41.18
N VAL A 18 11.88 -3.78 40.84
CA VAL A 18 11.86 -2.87 39.68
C VAL A 18 12.04 -1.46 40.22
N ALA A 19 13.20 -0.86 39.97
CA ALA A 19 13.45 0.55 40.25
C ALA A 19 12.79 1.41 39.16
N ALA A 20 11.77 2.19 39.53
CA ALA A 20 11.16 3.18 38.65
C ALA A 20 12.00 4.46 38.68
N THR A 21 12.77 4.72 37.62
CA THR A 21 13.37 6.04 37.38
C THR A 21 12.33 6.96 36.75
N ILE A 22 11.82 7.92 37.53
CA ILE A 22 10.99 9.01 37.04
C ILE A 22 11.92 10.01 36.32
N ALA A 23 11.92 9.99 34.98
CA ALA A 23 12.48 11.07 34.19
C ALA A 23 11.51 12.25 34.20
N VAL A 24 11.88 13.33 34.88
CA VAL A 24 11.16 14.61 34.83
C VAL A 24 11.42 15.24 33.45
N VAL A 25 10.41 15.22 32.59
CA VAL A 25 10.44 15.92 31.30
C VAL A 25 10.02 17.38 31.55
N PRO A 26 10.83 18.39 31.18
CA PRO A 26 10.43 19.79 31.30
C PRO A 26 9.28 20.10 30.32
N PRO A 27 8.30 20.95 30.69
CA PRO A 27 7.23 21.31 29.77
C PRO A 27 7.79 22.13 28.61
N LEU A 28 7.56 21.66 27.39
CA LEU A 28 7.75 22.44 26.18
C LEU A 28 6.80 23.64 26.21
N ILE A 29 7.37 24.83 26.35
CA ILE A 29 6.70 26.11 26.14
C ILE A 29 6.23 26.13 24.68
N MET A 30 4.92 26.04 24.45
CA MET A 30 4.33 26.24 23.13
C MET A 30 4.28 27.74 22.82
N PRO A 31 4.77 28.20 21.66
CA PRO A 31 4.48 29.54 21.17
C PRO A 31 2.99 29.62 20.83
N ALA A 32 2.30 30.64 21.34
CA ALA A 32 0.91 30.92 21.02
C ALA A 32 0.72 31.17 19.51
N PRO A 33 -0.44 30.81 18.92
CA PRO A 33 -0.78 31.19 17.56
C PRO A 33 -1.02 32.70 17.49
N GLN A 34 -0.26 33.42 16.67
CA GLN A 34 -0.56 34.82 16.36
C GLN A 34 -1.72 34.89 15.34
N PRO A 35 -2.76 35.68 15.59
CA PRO A 35 -3.84 35.91 14.63
C PRO A 35 -3.43 36.87 13.50
N ASP A 36 -3.91 36.54 12.31
CA ASP A 36 -4.18 37.33 11.11
C ASP A 36 -3.34 38.60 10.81
N ARG A 37 -2.66 38.54 9.67
CA ARG A 37 -2.40 39.71 8.82
C ARG A 37 -2.64 39.37 7.34
N THR A 38 -3.85 39.65 6.87
CA THR A 38 -4.10 40.24 5.55
C THR A 38 -4.49 41.69 5.81
N PRO A 39 -4.00 42.70 5.06
CA PRO A 39 -4.44 42.85 3.67
C PRO A 39 -3.41 43.52 2.72
N ALA A 40 -3.55 43.30 1.41
CA ALA A 40 -3.57 44.39 0.42
C ALA A 40 -3.87 43.84 -0.97
N ALA A 41 -4.90 44.41 -1.58
CA ALA A 41 -5.27 44.27 -2.96
C ALA A 41 -4.22 44.90 -3.90
N GLY A 42 -3.88 44.19 -4.97
CA GLY A 42 -3.23 44.74 -6.16
C GLY A 42 -3.97 44.18 -7.38
N GLY A 43 -4.62 45.05 -8.14
CA GLY A 43 -5.52 44.69 -9.24
C GLY A 43 -4.84 44.11 -10.49
N PRO A 44 -5.62 43.54 -11.43
CA PRO A 44 -5.19 43.20 -12.79
C PRO A 44 -5.22 44.50 -13.66
N PRO A 45 -4.60 44.59 -14.87
CA PRO A 45 -4.62 43.57 -15.92
C PRO A 45 -3.37 43.49 -16.81
N GLY A 46 -3.28 42.43 -17.63
CA GLY A 46 -2.23 42.31 -18.63
C GLY A 46 -2.45 41.14 -19.57
N SER A 47 -3.51 41.20 -20.38
CA SER A 47 -3.64 40.34 -21.57
C SER A 47 -2.73 40.89 -22.67
N PRO A 48 -1.80 40.10 -23.23
CA PRO A 48 -1.16 40.47 -24.48
C PRO A 48 -2.12 40.16 -25.64
N THR A 49 -2.57 41.23 -26.30
CA THR A 49 -3.25 41.23 -27.60
C THR A 49 -2.38 40.53 -28.65
N VAL A 50 -2.88 39.41 -29.20
CA VAL A 50 -2.31 38.77 -30.39
C VAL A 50 -2.78 39.54 -31.63
N PRO A 51 -1.88 40.00 -32.52
CA PRO A 51 -2.27 40.61 -33.79
C PRO A 51 -2.77 39.55 -34.79
N PRO A 52 -3.80 39.83 -35.61
CA PRO A 52 -4.24 38.92 -36.65
C PRO A 52 -3.27 38.93 -37.83
N SER A 53 -2.54 37.83 -38.03
CA SER A 53 -1.78 37.62 -39.28
C SER A 53 -2.69 36.98 -40.33
N SER A 54 -3.12 37.84 -41.25
CA SER A 54 -3.39 37.62 -42.67
C SER A 54 -3.48 36.17 -43.18
N VAL A 55 -4.70 35.81 -43.56
CA VAL A 55 -5.06 34.70 -44.45
C VAL A 55 -4.51 34.97 -45.87
N PRO A 56 -3.75 34.05 -46.48
CA PRO A 56 -3.49 34.10 -47.93
C PRO A 56 -4.65 33.50 -48.72
N LEU A 57 -5.11 34.22 -49.74
CA LEU A 57 -6.07 33.78 -50.76
C LEU A 57 -5.55 32.53 -51.51
N PRO A 58 -6.44 31.66 -52.03
CA PRO A 58 -6.08 30.42 -52.71
C PRO A 58 -5.45 30.69 -54.08
N SER A 59 -4.32 30.04 -54.35
CA SER A 59 -3.71 30.00 -55.68
C SER A 59 -4.58 29.19 -56.65
N ALA A 60 -4.76 29.74 -57.85
CA ALA A 60 -5.47 29.14 -58.98
C ALA A 60 -4.87 27.79 -59.41
N PRO A 61 -5.68 26.89 -60.01
CA PRO A 61 -5.26 25.55 -60.41
C PRO A 61 -4.32 25.57 -61.63
N SER A 62 -3.27 24.75 -61.56
CA SER A 62 -2.38 24.44 -62.69
C SER A 62 -3.04 23.43 -63.65
N PRO A 63 -2.71 23.46 -64.96
CA PRO A 63 -3.31 22.59 -65.98
C PRO A 63 -2.92 21.11 -65.81
N PRO A 64 -3.75 20.16 -66.31
CA PRO A 64 -3.49 18.73 -66.16
C PRO A 64 -2.32 18.26 -67.04
N ALA A 65 -1.35 17.61 -66.40
CA ALA A 65 -0.32 16.83 -67.08
C ALA A 65 -0.90 15.48 -67.55
N PRO A 66 -0.44 14.91 -68.69
CA PRO A 66 -0.97 13.67 -69.23
C PRO A 66 -0.69 12.47 -68.31
N SER A 67 -1.76 11.73 -68.02
CA SER A 67 -1.76 10.49 -67.24
C SER A 67 -0.78 9.46 -67.83
N ARG A 68 0.34 9.23 -67.14
CA ARG A 68 1.14 8.01 -67.32
C ARG A 68 0.51 6.91 -66.49
N THR A 69 0.04 5.88 -67.16
CA THR A 69 -0.48 4.63 -66.61
C THR A 69 0.49 4.07 -65.56
N PRO A 70 0.08 3.89 -64.29
CA PRO A 70 0.88 3.15 -63.33
C PRO A 70 0.84 1.66 -63.69
N ALA A 71 2.00 1.07 -63.95
CA ALA A 71 2.16 -0.37 -63.94
C ALA A 71 1.72 -0.89 -62.56
N ALA A 72 0.73 -1.79 -62.54
CA ALA A 72 0.22 -2.43 -61.34
C ALA A 72 1.36 -3.20 -60.65
N ARG A 73 1.93 -2.62 -59.59
CA ARG A 73 2.70 -3.40 -58.61
C ARG A 73 1.68 -4.13 -57.74
N SER A 74 1.76 -5.45 -57.77
CA SER A 74 1.03 -6.30 -56.84
C SER A 74 1.45 -5.93 -55.41
N HIS A 75 0.57 -5.24 -54.69
CA HIS A 75 0.73 -5.04 -53.25
C HIS A 75 0.47 -6.38 -52.58
N ALA A 76 1.54 -7.10 -52.23
CA ALA A 76 1.45 -8.25 -51.34
C ALA A 76 0.71 -7.80 -50.06
N ALA A 77 -0.38 -8.49 -49.75
CA ALA A 77 -1.17 -8.22 -48.55
C ALA A 77 -0.29 -8.35 -47.31
N VAL A 78 -0.19 -7.27 -46.52
CA VAL A 78 0.41 -7.32 -45.18
C VAL A 78 -0.44 -8.28 -44.35
N PRO A 79 0.13 -9.35 -43.78
CA PRO A 79 -0.63 -10.25 -42.92
C PRO A 79 -1.19 -9.43 -41.74
N PRO A 80 -2.41 -9.73 -41.27
CA PRO A 80 -2.98 -9.02 -40.12
C PRO A 80 -2.01 -9.14 -38.95
N ALA A 81 -1.66 -8.00 -38.34
CA ALA A 81 -0.91 -7.96 -37.11
C ALA A 81 -1.63 -8.86 -36.09
N ARG A 82 -0.91 -9.85 -35.54
CA ARG A 82 -1.45 -10.63 -34.42
C ARG A 82 -1.69 -9.67 -33.27
N THR A 83 -2.94 -9.40 -32.96
CA THR A 83 -3.33 -8.80 -31.68
C THR A 83 -2.89 -9.75 -30.58
N ILE A 84 -1.74 -9.48 -29.97
CA ILE A 84 -1.33 -10.16 -28.74
C ILE A 84 -2.30 -9.63 -27.67
N ALA A 85 -3.18 -10.50 -27.17
CA ALA A 85 -4.03 -10.17 -26.04
C ALA A 85 -3.13 -9.64 -24.90
N PRO A 86 -3.47 -8.52 -24.24
CA PRO A 86 -2.68 -8.03 -23.11
C PRO A 86 -2.52 -9.16 -22.08
N ALA A 87 -1.29 -9.40 -21.63
CA ALA A 87 -1.03 -10.37 -20.58
C ALA A 87 -1.96 -10.07 -19.38
N ALA A 88 -2.80 -11.04 -19.03
CA ALA A 88 -3.63 -10.93 -17.84
C ALA A 88 -2.72 -10.83 -16.61
N PHE A 89 -3.01 -9.89 -15.73
CA PHE A 89 -2.30 -9.79 -14.46
C PHE A 89 -2.63 -11.02 -13.61
N GLY A 90 -1.62 -11.81 -13.28
CA GLY A 90 -1.75 -12.82 -12.23
C GLY A 90 -1.79 -12.15 -10.86
N PRO A 91 -2.46 -12.75 -9.86
CA PRO A 91 -2.39 -12.26 -8.49
C PRO A 91 -0.94 -12.15 -8.00
N VAL A 92 -0.62 -11.05 -7.32
CA VAL A 92 0.68 -10.86 -6.64
C VAL A 92 0.48 -11.15 -5.17
N THR A 93 1.14 -12.19 -4.66
CA THR A 93 1.14 -12.54 -3.23
C THR A 93 2.50 -12.23 -2.63
N VAL A 94 2.51 -11.49 -1.52
CA VAL A 94 3.69 -11.12 -0.76
C VAL A 94 3.54 -11.64 0.66
N HIS A 95 4.57 -12.33 1.15
CA HIS A 95 4.65 -12.75 2.54
C HIS A 95 4.96 -11.53 3.43
N ALA A 96 4.26 -11.37 4.55
CA ALA A 96 4.45 -10.20 5.42
C ALA A 96 5.88 -10.12 5.98
N ALA A 97 6.48 -11.29 6.28
CA ALA A 97 7.84 -11.37 6.79
C ALA A 97 8.94 -11.25 5.72
N ASP A 98 8.58 -11.06 4.44
CA ASP A 98 9.56 -10.88 3.35
C ASP A 98 10.61 -9.82 3.75
N PRO A 99 11.93 -10.12 3.61
CA PRO A 99 12.99 -9.18 3.95
C PRO A 99 12.97 -7.86 3.15
N ALA A 100 12.32 -7.83 1.98
CA ALA A 100 12.11 -6.61 1.19
C ALA A 100 11.06 -5.66 1.81
N ASN A 101 10.25 -6.13 2.76
CA ASN A 101 9.27 -5.29 3.45
C ASN A 101 9.93 -4.44 4.54
N ILE A 102 9.37 -3.25 4.76
CA ILE A 102 9.84 -2.34 5.80
C ILE A 102 9.02 -2.59 7.06
N ARG A 103 9.72 -2.83 8.18
CA ARG A 103 9.13 -3.01 9.50
C ARG A 103 9.70 -1.95 10.42
N VAL A 104 8.86 -1.05 10.92
CA VAL A 104 9.22 -0.09 11.96
C VAL A 104 8.64 -0.62 13.26
N GLY A 105 9.46 -1.22 14.12
CA GLY A 105 9.04 -1.78 15.41
C GLY A 105 8.17 -3.06 15.35
N ALA A 106 7.47 -3.31 14.24
CA ALA A 106 6.79 -4.58 13.98
C ALA A 106 7.81 -5.73 13.87
N ARG A 107 7.43 -6.94 14.28
CA ARG A 107 8.36 -8.08 14.43
C ARG A 107 7.86 -9.31 13.69
N VAL A 108 8.81 -10.09 13.18
CA VAL A 108 8.51 -11.44 12.68
C VAL A 108 8.30 -12.36 13.89
N ILE A 109 7.23 -13.14 13.85
CA ILE A 109 6.82 -14.07 14.89
C ILE A 109 6.68 -15.44 14.24
N GLU A 110 7.22 -16.48 14.89
CA GLU A 110 7.01 -17.86 14.46
C GLU A 110 5.53 -18.21 14.52
N CYS A 111 5.05 -18.89 13.48
CA CYS A 111 3.65 -19.22 13.33
C CYS A 111 3.52 -20.55 12.58
N PRO A 112 3.27 -21.66 13.27
CA PRO A 112 3.20 -22.97 12.63
C PRO A 112 1.99 -23.14 11.70
N THR A 113 0.98 -22.28 11.84
CA THR A 113 -0.25 -22.25 11.03
C THR A 113 -0.16 -21.32 9.83
N CYS A 114 0.95 -20.60 9.71
CA CYS A 114 1.17 -19.59 8.71
C CYS A 114 1.90 -20.13 7.48
N VAL A 115 1.69 -19.50 6.34
CA VAL A 115 2.55 -19.67 5.17
C VAL A 115 3.99 -19.38 5.58
N ASP A 116 4.93 -20.21 5.13
CA ASP A 116 6.36 -20.12 5.45
C ASP A 116 6.71 -20.05 6.94
N GLY A 117 5.82 -20.55 7.81
CA GLY A 117 6.06 -20.72 9.24
C GLY A 117 6.16 -19.43 10.04
N SER A 118 5.78 -18.27 9.49
CA SER A 118 5.93 -16.99 10.18
C SER A 118 4.88 -15.95 9.79
N ARG A 119 4.76 -14.92 10.61
CA ARG A 119 3.91 -13.75 10.35
C ARG A 119 4.57 -12.50 10.91
N VAL A 120 3.99 -11.33 10.65
CA VAL A 120 4.42 -10.07 11.26
C VAL A 120 3.37 -9.59 12.25
N GLY A 121 3.80 -9.40 13.50
CA GLY A 121 2.98 -8.87 14.58
C GLY A 121 3.58 -7.66 15.26
N TYR A 122 3.02 -7.30 16.42
CA TYR A 122 3.32 -6.06 17.15
C TYR A 122 3.06 -4.78 16.33
N ILE A 123 2.13 -4.84 15.38
CA ILE A 123 1.68 -3.69 14.60
C ILE A 123 0.71 -2.88 15.46
N GLY A 124 1.00 -1.60 15.67
CA GLY A 124 0.21 -0.75 16.56
C GLY A 124 1.03 0.32 17.27
N GLY A 125 0.37 1.40 17.71
CA GLY A 125 1.04 2.59 18.23
C GLY A 125 2.04 3.14 17.19
N PRO A 126 3.34 3.28 17.53
CA PRO A 126 4.36 3.72 16.58
C PRO A 126 4.78 2.62 15.58
N ASN A 127 4.39 1.36 15.81
CA ASN A 127 4.88 0.24 15.04
C ASN A 127 4.06 0.01 13.76
N THR A 128 4.73 -0.14 12.62
CA THR A 128 4.09 -0.30 11.31
C THR A 128 4.79 -1.37 10.46
N LEU A 129 4.02 -1.94 9.53
CA LEU A 129 4.50 -2.80 8.46
C LEU A 129 4.21 -2.12 7.12
N ALA A 130 5.18 -1.95 6.24
CA ALA A 130 4.95 -1.53 4.87
C ALA A 130 5.39 -2.65 3.91
N VAL A 131 4.44 -3.09 3.09
CA VAL A 131 4.60 -4.18 2.13
C VAL A 131 4.75 -3.62 0.74
N ARG A 132 5.77 -4.05 0.01
CA ARG A 132 6.01 -3.63 -1.38
C ARG A 132 5.18 -4.48 -2.33
N ILE A 133 4.33 -3.86 -3.12
CA ILE A 133 3.65 -4.51 -4.24
C ILE A 133 4.35 -4.05 -5.52
N ALA A 134 4.91 -5.01 -6.26
CA ALA A 134 5.66 -4.74 -7.47
C ALA A 134 4.83 -5.02 -8.72
N GLY A 135 5.07 -4.26 -9.78
CA GLY A 135 4.61 -4.60 -11.13
C GLY A 135 3.10 -4.50 -11.34
N VAL A 136 2.40 -3.61 -10.62
CA VAL A 136 0.97 -3.35 -10.87
C VAL A 136 0.82 -2.83 -12.31
N PRO A 137 0.10 -3.53 -13.22
CA PRO A 137 0.22 -3.27 -14.66
C PRO A 137 -0.53 -2.02 -15.10
N ARG A 138 -1.53 -1.60 -14.32
CA ARG A 138 -2.33 -0.41 -14.55
C ARG A 138 -2.77 0.20 -13.22
N ALA A 139 -2.87 1.52 -13.20
CA ALA A 139 -3.50 2.21 -12.09
C ALA A 139 -5.00 1.89 -12.08
N GLY A 140 -5.59 1.70 -10.90
CA GLY A 140 -7.00 1.38 -10.79
C GLY A 140 -7.36 0.73 -9.47
N GLU A 141 -8.62 0.29 -9.37
CA GLU A 141 -9.11 -0.50 -8.24
C GLU A 141 -8.65 -1.95 -8.38
N TRP A 142 -8.13 -2.49 -7.29
CA TRP A 142 -7.68 -3.86 -7.14
C TRP A 142 -8.25 -4.46 -5.85
N THR A 143 -8.38 -5.79 -5.79
CA THR A 143 -8.75 -6.47 -4.55
C THR A 143 -7.49 -6.79 -3.78
N LEU A 144 -7.39 -6.27 -2.55
CA LEU A 144 -6.40 -6.67 -1.57
C LEU A 144 -7.02 -7.72 -0.65
N THR A 145 -6.47 -8.94 -0.63
CA THR A 145 -6.77 -9.96 0.37
C THR A 145 -5.64 -10.02 1.38
N VAL A 146 -5.98 -9.88 2.66
CA VAL A 146 -5.05 -9.99 3.78
C VAL A 146 -5.38 -11.25 4.57
N VAL A 147 -4.39 -12.11 4.77
CA VAL A 147 -4.45 -13.22 5.71
C VAL A 147 -3.84 -12.75 7.03
N TYR A 148 -4.62 -12.84 8.11
CA TYR A 148 -4.27 -12.30 9.42
C TYR A 148 -4.71 -13.21 10.55
N GLU A 149 -4.16 -12.99 11.75
CA GLU A 149 -4.50 -13.71 12.98
C GLU A 149 -4.72 -12.73 14.13
N THR A 150 -5.79 -12.96 14.90
CA THR A 150 -6.06 -12.24 16.15
C THR A 150 -7.08 -13.01 16.99
N GLU A 151 -6.95 -12.96 18.31
CA GLU A 151 -7.90 -13.58 19.24
C GLU A 151 -9.22 -12.82 19.34
N GLN A 152 -9.16 -11.52 19.65
CA GLN A 152 -10.33 -10.65 19.71
C GLN A 152 -10.46 -9.80 18.43
N PRO A 153 -11.62 -9.18 18.18
CA PRO A 153 -11.74 -8.19 17.13
C PRO A 153 -10.71 -7.07 17.31
N ARG A 154 -10.10 -6.64 16.20
CA ARG A 154 -9.10 -5.56 16.16
C ARG A 154 -9.29 -4.71 14.93
N THR A 155 -8.88 -3.45 15.04
CA THR A 155 -8.85 -2.53 13.90
C THR A 155 -7.52 -2.65 13.16
N LEU A 156 -7.58 -2.73 11.84
CA LEU A 156 -6.46 -2.61 10.93
C LEU A 156 -6.62 -1.35 10.08
N LYS A 157 -5.66 -0.44 10.15
CA LYS A 157 -5.58 0.72 9.24
C LYS A 157 -4.56 0.44 8.16
N LEU A 158 -4.85 0.87 6.93
CA LEU A 158 -3.92 0.77 5.82
C LEU A 158 -3.94 2.01 4.92
N ALA A 159 -2.82 2.28 4.26
CA ALA A 159 -2.68 3.36 3.29
C ALA A 159 -1.70 2.97 2.17
N VAL A 160 -2.04 3.31 0.93
CA VAL A 160 -1.21 3.10 -0.27
C VAL A 160 -0.39 4.36 -0.52
N ASP A 161 0.93 4.26 -0.55
CA ASP A 161 1.87 5.37 -0.81
C ASP A 161 1.60 6.66 0.00
N GLY A 162 1.16 6.51 1.25
CA GLY A 162 0.81 7.64 2.12
C GLY A 162 -0.51 8.34 1.78
N GLY A 163 -1.31 7.78 0.88
CA GLY A 163 -2.64 8.26 0.52
C GLY A 163 -3.69 8.08 1.63
N PRO A 164 -4.99 8.22 1.29
CA PRO A 164 -6.08 8.15 2.26
C PRO A 164 -6.09 6.85 3.05
N VAL A 165 -6.31 6.96 4.35
CA VAL A 165 -6.39 5.80 5.24
C VAL A 165 -7.69 5.03 4.98
N ARG A 166 -7.59 3.71 5.00
CA ARG A 166 -8.71 2.78 5.07
C ARG A 166 -8.66 2.06 6.40
N GLU A 167 -9.76 2.06 7.12
CA GLU A 167 -9.91 1.42 8.41
C GLU A 167 -10.82 0.21 8.28
N LEU A 168 -10.38 -0.93 8.81
CA LEU A 168 -11.11 -2.19 8.79
C LEU A 168 -11.26 -2.71 10.21
N THR A 169 -12.51 -2.95 10.63
CA THR A 169 -12.79 -3.72 11.85
C THR A 169 -12.76 -5.19 11.50
N LEU A 170 -11.77 -5.91 12.01
CA LEU A 170 -11.54 -7.31 11.72
C LEU A 170 -12.02 -8.19 12.86
N ALA A 171 -12.71 -9.27 12.53
CA ALA A 171 -13.19 -10.22 13.52
C ALA A 171 -12.03 -11.01 14.15
N GLY A 172 -12.19 -11.40 15.41
CA GLY A 172 -11.28 -12.32 16.10
C GLY A 172 -11.61 -13.78 15.81
N ALA A 173 -10.59 -14.62 15.76
CA ALA A 173 -10.72 -16.08 15.63
C ALA A 173 -10.62 -16.82 16.97
N ARG A 174 -10.59 -16.09 18.10
CA ARG A 174 -10.40 -16.62 19.47
C ARG A 174 -9.05 -17.33 19.69
N SER A 175 -8.16 -17.28 18.72
CA SER A 175 -6.81 -17.82 18.80
C SER A 175 -5.89 -17.05 17.86
N TRP A 176 -4.63 -16.89 18.25
CA TRP A 176 -3.57 -16.48 17.35
C TRP A 176 -3.11 -17.61 16.42
N LEU A 177 -3.66 -18.82 16.48
CA LEU A 177 -3.27 -19.93 15.61
C LEU A 177 -4.30 -20.23 14.52
N ILE A 178 -5.26 -19.32 14.30
CA ILE A 178 -6.33 -19.52 13.32
C ILE A 178 -6.26 -18.38 12.30
N PRO A 179 -5.66 -18.63 11.12
CA PRO A 179 -5.63 -17.65 10.05
C PRO A 179 -7.04 -17.33 9.54
N VAL A 180 -7.34 -16.04 9.42
CA VAL A 180 -8.57 -15.49 8.84
C VAL A 180 -8.21 -14.62 7.64
N ARG A 181 -9.16 -14.43 6.72
CA ARG A 181 -8.97 -13.58 5.54
C ARG A 181 -9.96 -12.42 5.54
N VAL A 182 -9.51 -11.28 5.06
CA VAL A 182 -10.36 -10.14 4.71
C VAL A 182 -9.99 -9.67 3.31
N SER A 183 -10.98 -9.22 2.55
CA SER A 183 -10.76 -8.59 1.25
C SER A 183 -11.28 -7.15 1.27
N VAL A 184 -10.50 -6.24 0.71
CA VAL A 184 -10.84 -4.81 0.59
C VAL A 184 -10.45 -4.31 -0.80
N ARG A 185 -11.25 -3.42 -1.38
CA ARG A 185 -10.90 -2.75 -2.64
C ARG A 185 -10.03 -1.53 -2.37
N LEU A 186 -8.93 -1.42 -3.10
CA LEU A 186 -7.98 -0.31 -2.98
C LEU A 186 -7.55 0.17 -4.36
N ARG A 187 -7.32 1.48 -4.45
CA ARG A 187 -6.72 2.09 -5.63
C ARG A 187 -5.21 1.97 -5.56
N LEU A 188 -4.60 1.28 -6.51
CA LEU A 188 -3.14 1.18 -6.65
C LEU A 188 -2.68 1.99 -7.87
N PRO A 189 -1.49 2.61 -7.83
CA PRO A 189 -0.87 3.19 -9.02
C PRO A 189 -0.37 2.09 -9.96
N LYS A 190 0.01 2.48 -11.19
CA LYS A 190 0.77 1.59 -12.08
C LYS A 190 2.22 1.53 -11.59
N GLY A 191 2.83 0.35 -11.69
CA GLY A 191 4.21 0.10 -11.27
C GLY A 191 4.26 -0.41 -9.84
N ASP A 192 5.27 0.03 -9.11
CA ASP A 192 5.51 -0.41 -7.75
C ASP A 192 4.87 0.56 -6.75
N CYS A 193 4.31 0.04 -5.66
CA CYS A 193 3.76 0.82 -4.56
C CYS A 193 3.99 0.16 -3.21
N TRP A 194 3.76 0.93 -2.15
CA TRP A 194 3.83 0.46 -0.77
C TRP A 194 2.45 0.51 -0.13
N ILE A 195 2.05 -0.61 0.48
CA ILE A 195 0.87 -0.68 1.32
C ILE A 195 1.35 -0.71 2.76
N ARG A 196 1.11 0.39 3.50
CA ARG A 196 1.43 0.50 4.91
C ARG A 196 0.25 0.04 5.75
N PHE A 197 0.49 -0.86 6.68
CA PHE A 197 -0.42 -1.39 7.70
C PHE A 197 -0.02 -0.86 9.07
N PHE A 198 -0.98 -0.35 9.82
CA PHE A 198 -0.75 0.29 11.12
C PHE A 198 -2.04 0.32 11.96
N ASN A 199 -1.91 0.73 13.22
CA ASN A 199 -3.02 1.17 14.06
C ASN A 199 -2.46 2.10 15.15
N ASP A 200 -2.56 3.40 14.95
CA ASP A 200 -2.04 4.42 15.87
C ASP A 200 -2.84 4.51 17.19
N THR A 201 -4.03 3.90 17.25
CA THR A 201 -4.95 3.94 18.39
C THR A 201 -5.08 2.61 19.12
N GLY A 202 -4.32 1.59 18.74
CA GLY A 202 -4.39 0.25 19.33
C GLY A 202 -3.48 -0.74 18.62
N SER A 203 -3.62 -2.03 18.92
CA SER A 203 -2.87 -3.07 18.22
C SER A 203 -3.71 -3.66 17.10
N ALA A 204 -3.13 -3.72 15.89
CA ALA A 204 -3.70 -4.41 14.75
C ALA A 204 -3.54 -5.94 14.88
N PRO A 205 -4.23 -6.75 14.06
CA PRO A 205 -3.92 -8.16 13.92
C PRO A 205 -2.50 -8.42 13.41
N ASP A 206 -2.01 -9.63 13.62
CA ASP A 206 -0.78 -10.10 13.01
C ASP A 206 -1.07 -10.48 11.55
N ILE A 207 -0.17 -10.15 10.62
CA ILE A 207 -0.37 -10.33 9.18
C ILE A 207 0.56 -11.42 8.67
N ASN A 208 0.03 -12.41 7.94
CA ASN A 208 0.80 -13.48 7.32
C ASN A 208 1.07 -13.21 5.83
N THR A 209 0.04 -13.03 5.01
CA THR A 209 0.20 -12.77 3.56
C THR A 209 -0.73 -11.70 3.05
N ILE A 210 -0.28 -11.01 2.01
CA ILE A 210 -1.01 -9.98 1.29
C ILE A 210 -1.09 -10.39 -0.17
N THR A 211 -2.29 -10.46 -0.74
CA THR A 211 -2.51 -10.78 -2.15
C THR A 211 -3.25 -9.65 -2.85
N VAL A 212 -2.75 -9.20 -4.00
CA VAL A 212 -3.40 -8.24 -4.88
C VAL A 212 -3.86 -8.96 -6.15
N SER A 213 -5.14 -8.81 -6.51
CA SER A 213 -5.76 -9.42 -7.69
C SER A 213 -6.73 -8.49 -8.41
#